data_AF-A0A8J7CDT7-F1
#
_entry.id   AF-A0A8J7CDT7-F1
#
_cell.length_a   1.000
_cell.length_b   1.000
_cell.length_c   1.000
_cell.angle_alpha   90.00
_cell.angle_beta   90.00
_cell.angle_gamma   90.00
#
_symmetry.space_group_name_H-M   'P 1'
#
loop_
_entity.id
_entity.type
_entity.pdbx_description
1 polymer ?
#
loop_
_entity_poly.entity_id
_entity_poly.type
_entity_poly.pdbx_seq_one_letter_code
_entity_poly.pdbx_strand_id
1 'polypeptide(L)'
;MLDTGSFPGWLEGVAFAMIALGGSVVAWLRYGSRGATEKSVEFLPWSDRIYRAARGEYTARARGQVAALTAADWPYAPGALYAAYYGYPCNAVPVEGPEGEGARMLARDWSVGNRADLLAVLYRLLTRGHRVPYTADCRFYADMSEVDYRRWVHTGPDPAELWRANAVRTNAGGMRHVHFLAWDLVRFVNVVCLGYRAGYLNRKEADSFVGLVAPPLQWAYAGWPDLWENFLLGRRFWFANRDDSEVTALFSHLATLAVRTPGGPCKVLKWDTPLADGDPAAFIAAYREVPRLDENGQPLSAEAVASAVLDVIRPPGSARV
;
A
#
# COMPACT_ATOMS: atom_id res chain seq x y z
N MET A 1 -34.08 -43.71 -31.24
CA MET A 1 -35.48 -43.55 -30.77
C MET A 1 -35.55 -44.21 -29.41
N LEU A 2 -36.18 -43.56 -28.42
CA LEU A 2 -36.09 -43.79 -26.95
C LEU A 2 -34.80 -43.19 -26.35
N ASP A 3 -34.76 -42.53 -25.19
CA ASP A 3 -35.76 -42.36 -24.13
C ASP A 3 -35.45 -41.10 -23.28
N THR A 4 -36.47 -40.60 -22.61
CA THR A 4 -36.52 -39.48 -21.67
C THR A 4 -35.94 -39.82 -20.28
N GLY A 5 -35.31 -38.82 -19.64
CA GLY A 5 -35.33 -38.66 -18.19
C GLY A 5 -34.03 -38.94 -17.43
N SER A 6 -33.36 -37.86 -17.00
CA SER A 6 -32.81 -37.65 -15.64
C SER A 6 -32.01 -36.34 -15.61
N PHE A 7 -32.52 -35.34 -14.89
CA PHE A 7 -31.79 -34.11 -14.53
C PHE A 7 -30.62 -34.42 -13.57
N PRO A 8 -29.53 -33.63 -13.63
CA PRO A 8 -28.96 -33.17 -12.36
C PRO A 8 -28.48 -31.70 -12.38
N GLY A 9 -28.95 -30.92 -11.39
CA GLY A 9 -28.04 -30.36 -10.37
C GLY A 9 -27.40 -28.97 -10.52
N TRP A 10 -27.67 -28.18 -11.56
CA TRP A 10 -26.92 -26.91 -11.78
C TRP A 10 -27.62 -25.61 -11.34
N LEU A 11 -28.67 -25.68 -10.51
CA LEU A 11 -29.33 -24.47 -9.97
C LEU A 11 -29.05 -24.17 -8.50
N GLU A 12 -28.27 -25.01 -7.79
CA GLU A 12 -27.87 -24.72 -6.40
C GLU A 12 -26.53 -23.95 -6.29
N GLY A 13 -25.73 -23.91 -7.37
CA GLY A 13 -24.42 -23.23 -7.37
C GLY A 13 -24.47 -21.70 -7.45
N VAL A 14 -25.58 -21.12 -7.93
CA VAL A 14 -25.72 -19.65 -8.07
C VAL A 14 -26.13 -18.99 -6.74
N ALA A 15 -26.72 -19.75 -5.81
CA ALA A 15 -27.10 -19.26 -4.49
C ALA A 15 -25.90 -19.13 -3.51
N PHE A 16 -24.82 -19.91 -3.69
CA PHE A 16 -23.64 -19.83 -2.82
C PHE A 16 -22.68 -18.68 -3.16
N ALA A 17 -22.63 -18.24 -4.42
CA ALA A 17 -21.85 -17.07 -4.83
C ALA A 17 -22.40 -15.75 -4.26
N MET A 18 -23.69 -15.71 -3.92
CA MET A 18 -24.34 -14.55 -3.28
C MET A 18 -24.09 -14.48 -1.76
N ILE A 19 -23.76 -15.61 -1.10
CA ILE A 19 -23.46 -15.64 0.33
C ILE A 19 -22.03 -15.14 0.61
N ALA A 20 -21.08 -15.40 -0.30
CA ALA A 20 -19.71 -14.88 -0.21
C ALA A 20 -19.62 -13.36 -0.52
N LEU A 21 -20.48 -12.85 -1.41
CA LEU A 21 -20.63 -11.40 -1.65
C LEU A 21 -21.34 -10.69 -0.48
N GLY A 22 -22.21 -11.42 0.25
CA GLY A 22 -22.93 -10.92 1.41
C GLY A 22 -22.02 -10.47 2.55
N GLY A 23 -20.91 -11.17 2.82
CA GLY A 23 -19.98 -10.78 3.89
C GLY A 23 -19.33 -9.41 3.65
N SER A 24 -18.90 -9.15 2.41
CA SER A 24 -18.23 -7.90 2.02
C SER A 24 -19.18 -6.71 1.91
N VAL A 25 -20.42 -6.95 1.46
CA VAL A 25 -21.49 -5.92 1.42
C VAL A 25 -22.07 -5.66 2.82
N VAL A 26 -22.18 -6.67 3.69
CA VAL A 26 -22.61 -6.50 5.09
C VAL A 26 -21.53 -5.80 5.92
N ALA A 27 -20.24 -6.07 5.68
CA ALA A 27 -19.14 -5.30 6.27
C ALA A 27 -19.17 -3.84 5.79
N TRP A 28 -19.52 -3.59 4.53
CA TRP A 28 -19.69 -2.24 3.98
C TRP A 28 -20.93 -1.51 4.54
N LEU A 29 -22.08 -2.20 4.69
CA LEU A 29 -23.29 -1.66 5.33
C LEU A 29 -23.12 -1.40 6.84
N ARG A 30 -22.28 -2.18 7.53
CA ARG A 30 -21.96 -1.95 8.96
C ARG A 30 -20.91 -0.89 9.22
N TYR A 31 -19.94 -0.69 8.32
CA TYR A 31 -18.73 0.10 8.61
C TYR A 31 -18.39 1.14 7.54
N GLY A 32 -19.40 1.77 6.93
CA GLY A 32 -19.22 3.00 6.17
C GLY A 32 -18.32 4.02 6.90
N SER A 33 -17.83 5.02 6.17
CA SER A 33 -16.80 6.05 6.49
C SER A 33 -16.78 6.72 7.89
N ARG A 34 -17.67 6.36 8.80
CA ARG A 34 -17.59 6.62 10.24
C ARG A 34 -16.87 5.46 10.92
N GLY A 35 -15.62 5.72 11.29
CA GLY A 35 -14.65 4.76 11.78
C GLY A 35 -15.24 3.59 12.57
N ALA A 36 -14.78 2.39 12.23
CA ALA A 36 -15.05 1.17 12.96
C ALA A 36 -14.92 1.44 14.46
N THR A 37 -16.05 1.45 15.15
CA THR A 37 -16.05 1.42 16.60
C THR A 37 -15.45 0.09 17.02
N GLU A 38 -14.70 0.08 18.11
CA GLU A 38 -13.91 -1.06 18.65
C GLU A 38 -14.74 -2.35 18.91
N LYS A 39 -16.05 -2.37 18.58
CA LYS A 39 -16.93 -3.53 18.71
C LYS A 39 -16.84 -4.44 17.47
N SER A 40 -15.99 -5.44 17.66
CA SER A 40 -16.02 -6.82 17.14
C SER A 40 -16.08 -7.00 15.63
N VAL A 41 -14.96 -6.74 14.97
CA VAL A 41 -14.49 -7.71 13.97
C VAL A 41 -13.79 -8.80 14.79
N GLU A 42 -14.31 -10.02 14.77
CA GLU A 42 -13.57 -11.17 15.31
C GLU A 42 -12.40 -11.44 14.36
N PHE A 43 -11.24 -10.91 14.74
CA PHE A 43 -10.01 -11.22 14.05
C PHE A 43 -9.73 -12.72 14.10
N LEU A 44 -9.15 -13.24 13.02
CA LEU A 44 -8.50 -14.54 13.08
C LEU A 44 -7.40 -14.52 14.16
N PRO A 45 -7.06 -15.67 14.79
CA PRO A 45 -6.08 -15.69 15.88
C PRO A 45 -4.72 -15.07 15.54
N TRP A 46 -4.30 -15.12 14.26
CA TRP A 46 -3.03 -14.55 13.83
C TRP A 46 -3.07 -13.02 13.71
N SER A 47 -4.17 -12.44 13.23
CA SER A 47 -4.35 -10.99 13.07
C SER A 47 -4.59 -10.32 14.42
N ASP A 48 -5.31 -10.99 15.34
CA ASP A 48 -5.48 -10.54 16.72
C ASP A 48 -4.13 -10.45 17.45
N ARG A 49 -3.23 -11.43 17.26
CA ARG A 49 -1.86 -11.37 17.81
C ARG A 49 -1.10 -10.14 17.34
N ILE A 50 -1.13 -9.86 16.04
CA ILE A 50 -0.47 -8.68 15.44
C ILE A 50 -1.06 -7.39 16.01
N TYR A 51 -2.39 -7.28 16.04
CA TYR A 51 -3.10 -6.11 16.55
C TYR A 51 -2.75 -5.85 18.02
N ARG A 52 -2.77 -6.89 18.87
CA ARG A 52 -2.42 -6.79 20.29
C ARG A 52 -0.96 -6.43 20.50
N ALA A 53 -0.04 -6.99 19.70
CA ALA A 53 1.38 -6.65 19.76
C ALA A 53 1.61 -5.16 19.46
N ALA A 54 1.04 -4.64 18.36
CA ALA A 54 1.14 -3.23 18.00
C ALA A 54 0.54 -2.32 19.08
N ARG A 55 -0.66 -2.66 19.59
CA ARG A 55 -1.30 -1.92 20.69
C ARG A 55 -0.42 -1.93 21.96
N GLY A 56 0.19 -3.07 22.27
CA GLY A 56 1.11 -3.25 23.40
C GLY A 56 2.33 -2.34 23.29
N GLU A 57 3.02 -2.37 22.15
CA GLU A 57 4.16 -1.49 21.84
C GLU A 57 3.79 -0.01 21.98
N TYR A 58 2.67 0.42 21.40
CA TYR A 58 2.26 1.83 21.43
C TYR A 58 1.89 2.28 22.85
N THR A 59 1.31 1.39 23.65
CA THR A 59 1.01 1.67 25.06
C THR A 59 2.28 1.73 25.89
N ALA A 60 3.24 0.82 25.66
CA ALA A 60 4.54 0.82 26.31
C ALA A 60 5.32 2.11 25.97
N ARG A 61 5.25 2.58 24.72
CA ARG A 61 5.86 3.83 24.28
C ARG A 61 5.28 5.04 25.01
N ALA A 62 3.95 5.10 25.14
CA ALA A 62 3.27 6.15 25.89
C ALA A 62 3.69 6.20 27.38
N ARG A 63 4.12 5.07 27.93
CA ARG A 63 4.60 4.93 29.31
C ARG A 63 6.13 5.12 29.45
N GLY A 64 6.84 5.43 28.36
CA GLY A 64 8.30 5.54 28.36
C GLY A 64 9.05 4.22 28.55
N GLN A 65 8.38 3.08 28.31
CA GLN A 65 8.96 1.74 28.47
C GLN A 65 9.73 1.27 27.21
N VAL A 66 9.52 1.94 26.09
CA VAL A 66 10.30 1.76 24.85
C VAL A 66 10.72 3.14 24.33
N ALA A 67 11.69 3.16 23.42
CA ALA A 67 12.22 4.39 22.84
C ALA A 67 11.12 5.31 22.29
N ALA A 68 11.22 6.59 22.64
CA ALA A 68 10.34 7.62 22.14
C ALA A 68 10.56 7.85 20.64
N LEU A 69 9.51 8.34 19.98
CA LEU A 69 9.62 8.81 18.59
C LEU A 69 10.06 10.27 18.59
N THR A 70 10.93 10.59 17.64
CA THR A 70 11.45 11.93 17.39
C THR A 70 11.06 12.38 15.98
N ALA A 71 11.22 13.66 15.69
CA ALA A 71 10.94 14.18 14.34
C ALA A 71 11.71 13.43 13.23
N ALA A 72 12.90 12.88 13.54
CA ALA A 72 13.69 12.08 12.60
C ALA A 72 13.03 10.75 12.20
N ASP A 73 12.03 10.29 12.96
CA ASP A 73 11.29 9.05 12.68
C ASP A 73 10.09 9.26 11.74
N TRP A 74 9.73 10.52 11.45
CA TRP A 74 8.61 10.83 10.55
C TRP A 74 8.69 10.09 9.21
N PRO A 75 9.85 10.01 8.52
CA PRO A 75 9.94 9.31 7.24
C PRO A 75 9.59 7.82 7.28
N TYR A 76 9.68 7.19 8.46
CA TYR A 76 9.34 5.78 8.65
C TYR A 76 7.87 5.56 9.00
N ALA A 77 7.17 6.56 9.52
CA ALA A 77 5.78 6.46 9.93
C ALA A 77 4.81 6.00 8.80
N PRO A 78 5.00 6.38 7.52
CA PRO A 78 4.21 5.81 6.43
C PRO A 78 4.35 4.28 6.31
N GLY A 79 5.47 3.69 6.74
CA GLY A 79 5.68 2.24 6.77
C GLY A 79 5.12 1.54 8.02
N ALA A 80 4.55 2.28 8.99
CA ALA A 80 4.23 1.75 10.32
C ALA A 80 3.24 0.59 10.32
N LEU A 81 2.28 0.55 9.38
CA LEU A 81 1.30 -0.54 9.33
C LEU A 81 1.95 -1.86 8.88
N TYR A 82 2.89 -1.77 7.94
CA TYR A 82 3.69 -2.92 7.53
C TYR A 82 4.67 -3.33 8.63
N ALA A 83 5.31 -2.37 9.31
CA ALA A 83 6.16 -2.66 10.46
C ALA A 83 5.38 -3.44 11.53
N ALA A 84 4.19 -2.97 11.91
CA ALA A 84 3.30 -3.68 12.83
C ALA A 84 2.88 -5.07 12.29
N TYR A 85 2.48 -5.15 11.01
CA TYR A 85 2.07 -6.41 10.37
C TYR A 85 3.17 -7.47 10.40
N TYR A 86 4.43 -7.06 10.26
CA TYR A 86 5.58 -7.96 10.32
C TYR A 86 6.21 -8.07 11.72
N GLY A 87 5.67 -7.39 12.73
CA GLY A 87 6.13 -7.49 14.12
C GLY A 87 7.40 -6.69 14.44
N TYR A 88 7.63 -5.57 13.75
CA TYR A 88 8.79 -4.70 13.93
C TYR A 88 8.43 -3.30 14.44
N PRO A 89 9.32 -2.64 15.20
CA PRO A 89 9.13 -1.25 15.60
C PRO A 89 9.16 -0.32 14.38
N CYS A 90 8.29 0.69 14.38
CA CYS A 90 8.15 1.64 13.27
C CYS A 90 9.30 2.66 13.14
N ASN A 91 10.17 2.80 14.13
CA ASN A 91 11.21 3.85 14.22
C ASN A 91 12.65 3.35 14.25
N ALA A 92 12.82 2.05 14.06
CA ALA A 92 14.11 1.50 13.73
C ALA A 92 13.96 0.89 12.35
N VAL A 93 14.89 1.16 11.45
CA VAL A 93 15.15 0.19 10.37
C VAL A 93 15.55 -1.07 11.13
N PRO A 94 14.69 -2.09 11.23
CA PRO A 94 14.81 -3.01 12.34
C PRO A 94 16.02 -3.88 12.06
N VAL A 95 17.12 -3.62 12.78
CA VAL A 95 18.37 -4.38 12.72
C VAL A 95 18.12 -5.83 13.15
N GLU A 96 17.07 -6.06 13.93
CA GLU A 96 16.77 -7.35 14.52
C GLU A 96 15.59 -8.01 13.80
N GLY A 97 15.93 -9.02 13.03
CA GLY A 97 15.05 -10.08 12.60
C GLY A 97 15.88 -11.30 12.27
N PRO A 98 15.29 -12.50 12.23
CA PRO A 98 15.96 -13.69 11.76
C PRO A 98 16.72 -13.42 10.46
N GLU A 99 17.99 -13.82 10.44
CA GLU A 99 18.86 -13.64 9.27
C GLU A 99 18.17 -14.16 8.00
N GLY A 100 18.15 -13.34 6.95
CA GLY A 100 17.55 -13.66 5.67
C GLY A 100 16.02 -13.55 5.59
N GLU A 101 15.29 -13.21 6.65
CA GLU A 101 13.82 -13.04 6.57
C GLU A 101 13.41 -11.91 5.61
N GLY A 102 14.08 -10.75 5.69
CA GLY A 102 13.85 -9.63 4.78
C GLY A 102 14.05 -10.03 3.31
N ALA A 103 15.11 -10.78 3.02
CA ALA A 103 15.40 -11.29 1.67
C ALA A 103 14.34 -12.29 1.19
N ARG A 104 13.86 -13.19 2.06
CA ARG A 104 12.78 -14.14 1.73
C ARG A 104 11.47 -13.42 1.40
N MET A 105 11.10 -12.41 2.19
CA MET A 105 9.90 -11.62 1.95
C MET A 105 9.98 -10.81 0.66
N LEU A 106 11.13 -10.19 0.41
CA LEU A 106 11.41 -9.49 -0.85
C LEU A 106 11.35 -10.42 -2.06
N ALA A 107 11.93 -11.61 -1.97
CA ALA A 107 11.87 -12.59 -3.05
C ALA A 107 10.42 -13.05 -3.31
N ARG A 108 9.66 -13.37 -2.25
CA ARG A 108 8.29 -13.88 -2.34
C ARG A 108 7.29 -12.84 -2.84
N ASP A 109 7.29 -11.65 -2.25
CA ASP A 109 6.23 -10.66 -2.43
C ASP A 109 6.56 -9.61 -3.49
N TRP A 110 7.85 -9.42 -3.78
CA TRP A 110 8.36 -8.37 -4.66
C TRP A 110 9.20 -8.89 -5.82
N SER A 111 9.51 -10.20 -5.86
CA SER A 111 10.45 -10.78 -6.83
C SER A 111 11.82 -10.10 -6.79
N VAL A 112 12.29 -9.72 -5.60
CA VAL A 112 13.57 -9.04 -5.37
C VAL A 112 14.54 -10.04 -4.75
N GLY A 113 15.58 -10.42 -5.50
CA GLY A 113 16.62 -11.35 -5.04
C GLY A 113 17.98 -10.70 -4.78
N ASN A 114 18.14 -9.44 -5.18
CA ASN A 114 19.39 -8.69 -5.02
C ASN A 114 19.15 -7.17 -4.94
N ARG A 115 20.23 -6.41 -4.74
CA ARG A 115 20.21 -4.94 -4.65
C ARG A 115 19.72 -4.26 -5.93
N ALA A 116 20.08 -4.75 -7.11
CA ALA A 116 19.64 -4.15 -8.37
C ALA A 116 18.13 -4.31 -8.55
N ASP A 117 17.58 -5.49 -8.25
CA ASP A 117 16.13 -5.74 -8.28
C ASP A 117 15.40 -4.81 -7.29
N LEU A 118 15.95 -4.64 -6.09
CA LEU A 118 15.39 -3.77 -5.06
C LEU A 118 15.30 -2.33 -5.57
N LEU A 119 16.41 -1.80 -6.10
CA LEU A 119 16.47 -0.44 -6.61
C LEU A 119 15.49 -0.25 -7.78
N ALA A 120 15.35 -1.24 -8.68
CA ALA A 120 14.35 -1.24 -9.76
C ALA A 120 12.91 -1.16 -9.23
N VAL A 121 12.57 -1.95 -8.21
CA VAL A 121 11.25 -1.89 -7.56
C VAL A 121 11.01 -0.53 -6.91
N LEU A 122 12.00 0.01 -6.19
CA LEU A 122 11.90 1.32 -5.55
C LEU A 122 11.71 2.43 -6.58
N TYR A 123 12.48 2.44 -7.67
CA TYR A 123 12.33 3.43 -8.75
C TYR A 123 10.95 3.36 -9.39
N ARG A 124 10.44 2.15 -9.65
CA ARG A 124 9.09 1.95 -10.18
C ARG A 124 8.03 2.51 -9.24
N LEU A 125 8.06 2.17 -7.94
CA LEU A 125 7.12 2.70 -6.94
C LEU A 125 7.20 4.23 -6.85
N LEU A 126 8.42 4.76 -6.91
CA LEU A 126 8.69 6.19 -6.82
C LEU A 126 8.21 6.97 -8.03
N THR A 127 8.34 6.48 -9.26
CA THR A 127 8.09 7.27 -10.48
C THR A 127 6.77 6.98 -11.17
N ARG A 128 6.32 5.72 -11.22
CA ARG A 128 5.09 5.32 -11.92
C ARG A 128 4.10 4.59 -11.03
N GLY A 129 4.58 3.59 -10.31
CA GLY A 129 3.81 2.77 -9.38
C GLY A 129 2.51 2.23 -9.97
N HIS A 130 1.54 1.95 -9.11
CA HIS A 130 0.20 1.56 -9.54
C HIS A 130 -0.72 2.77 -9.79
N ARG A 131 -0.29 4.00 -9.45
CA ARG A 131 -1.06 5.22 -9.76
C ARG A 131 -1.28 5.46 -11.26
N VAL A 132 -0.32 5.07 -12.12
CA VAL A 132 -0.46 5.18 -13.58
C VAL A 132 -1.58 4.26 -14.11
N PRO A 133 -1.53 2.92 -13.91
CA PRO A 133 -2.60 2.05 -14.36
C PRO A 133 -3.93 2.36 -13.66
N TYR A 134 -3.94 2.75 -12.38
CA TYR A 134 -5.18 3.17 -11.71
C TYR A 134 -5.85 4.36 -12.41
N THR A 135 -5.09 5.37 -12.84
CA THR A 135 -5.65 6.52 -13.55
C THR A 135 -6.23 6.11 -14.91
N ALA A 136 -5.56 5.18 -15.62
CA ALA A 136 -6.06 4.62 -16.86
C ALA A 136 -7.35 3.82 -16.64
N ASP A 137 -7.39 2.93 -15.64
CA ASP A 137 -8.55 2.14 -15.25
C ASP A 137 -9.73 3.05 -14.88
N CYS A 138 -9.49 4.08 -14.07
CA CYS A 138 -10.53 5.03 -13.67
C CYS A 138 -11.16 5.72 -14.89
N ARG A 139 -10.36 6.20 -15.84
CA ARG A 139 -10.87 6.80 -17.09
C ARG A 139 -11.63 5.78 -17.92
N PHE A 140 -11.01 4.63 -18.18
CA PHE A 140 -11.58 3.59 -19.02
C PHE A 140 -12.94 3.10 -18.50
N TYR A 141 -13.04 2.71 -17.24
CA TYR A 141 -14.27 2.14 -16.69
C TYR A 141 -15.33 3.20 -16.37
N ALA A 142 -14.95 4.42 -15.98
CA ALA A 142 -15.91 5.49 -15.73
C ALA A 142 -16.60 5.98 -17.00
N ASP A 143 -15.87 6.02 -18.12
CA ASP A 143 -16.37 6.53 -19.40
C ASP A 143 -17.03 5.45 -20.28
N MET A 144 -16.85 4.17 -19.94
CA MET A 144 -17.44 3.05 -20.67
C MET A 144 -18.98 3.11 -20.64
N SER A 145 -19.62 3.01 -21.80
CA SER A 145 -21.09 2.95 -21.88
C SER A 145 -21.64 1.69 -21.20
N GLU A 146 -22.90 1.70 -20.77
CA GLU A 146 -23.53 0.49 -20.19
C GLU A 146 -23.60 -0.68 -21.18
N VAL A 147 -23.77 -0.39 -22.48
CA VAL A 147 -23.79 -1.41 -23.54
C VAL A 147 -22.41 -2.04 -23.70
N ASP A 148 -21.36 -1.22 -23.75
CA ASP A 148 -19.98 -1.72 -23.90
C ASP A 148 -19.51 -2.43 -22.65
N TYR A 149 -19.93 -1.98 -21.46
CA TYR A 149 -19.66 -2.67 -20.20
C TYR A 149 -20.25 -4.07 -20.19
N ARG A 150 -21.53 -4.25 -20.57
CA ARG A 150 -22.13 -5.59 -20.67
C ARG A 150 -21.41 -6.47 -21.67
N ARG A 151 -21.06 -5.93 -22.85
CA ARG A 151 -20.27 -6.66 -23.85
C ARG A 151 -18.91 -7.10 -23.30
N TRP A 152 -18.21 -6.20 -22.61
CA TRP A 152 -16.94 -6.50 -21.95
C TRP A 152 -17.10 -7.54 -20.84
N VAL A 153 -18.13 -7.47 -20.00
CA VAL A 153 -18.41 -8.52 -19.00
C VAL A 153 -18.60 -9.89 -19.67
N HIS A 154 -19.27 -9.94 -20.83
CA HIS A 154 -19.44 -11.17 -21.60
C HIS A 154 -18.14 -11.72 -22.20
N THR A 155 -17.06 -10.94 -22.32
CA THR A 155 -15.74 -11.48 -22.71
C THR A 155 -15.07 -12.27 -21.59
N GLY A 156 -15.63 -12.26 -20.38
CA GLY A 156 -15.13 -13.02 -19.23
C GLY A 156 -13.82 -12.45 -18.65
N PRO A 157 -13.79 -11.16 -18.24
CA PRO A 157 -12.62 -10.60 -17.57
C PRO A 157 -12.31 -11.35 -16.28
N ASP A 158 -11.05 -11.31 -15.84
CA ASP A 158 -10.70 -11.92 -14.56
C ASP A 158 -11.51 -11.27 -13.41
N PRO A 159 -11.81 -11.99 -12.33
CA PRO A 159 -12.75 -11.45 -11.34
C PRO A 159 -12.18 -10.25 -10.55
N ALA A 160 -10.86 -10.04 -10.54
CA ALA A 160 -10.26 -8.85 -9.94
C ALA A 160 -10.45 -7.63 -10.85
N GLU A 161 -10.29 -7.80 -12.16
CA GLU A 161 -10.59 -6.78 -13.16
C GLU A 161 -12.08 -6.42 -13.16
N LEU A 162 -12.97 -7.42 -13.15
CA LEU A 162 -14.41 -7.22 -13.04
C LEU A 162 -14.80 -6.42 -11.80
N TRP A 163 -14.22 -6.77 -10.65
CA TRP A 163 -14.47 -6.05 -9.40
C TRP A 163 -13.98 -4.60 -9.48
N ARG A 164 -12.77 -4.35 -10.01
CA ARG A 164 -12.22 -2.99 -10.16
C ARG A 164 -13.10 -2.14 -11.08
N ALA A 165 -13.52 -2.71 -12.21
CA ALA A 165 -14.42 -2.06 -13.14
C ALA A 165 -15.72 -1.64 -12.46
N ASN A 166 -16.35 -2.55 -11.70
CA ASN A 166 -17.56 -2.23 -10.95
C ASN A 166 -17.32 -1.14 -9.89
N ALA A 167 -16.24 -1.26 -9.11
CA ALA A 167 -15.91 -0.30 -8.06
C ALA A 167 -15.71 1.12 -8.62
N VAL A 168 -15.03 1.25 -9.77
CA VAL A 168 -14.90 2.53 -10.48
C VAL A 168 -16.26 2.99 -10.99
N ARG A 169 -17.01 2.14 -11.70
CA ARG A 169 -18.31 2.50 -12.29
C ARG A 169 -19.31 3.00 -11.26
N THR A 170 -19.37 2.39 -10.08
CA THR A 170 -20.29 2.82 -9.01
C THR A 170 -19.68 3.85 -8.06
N ASN A 171 -18.45 4.29 -8.29
CA ASN A 171 -17.66 5.12 -7.37
C ASN A 171 -17.66 4.57 -5.92
N ALA A 172 -17.52 3.26 -5.78
CA ALA A 172 -17.63 2.56 -4.50
C ALA A 172 -16.64 3.14 -3.47
N GLY A 173 -17.15 3.72 -2.38
CA GLY A 173 -16.29 4.31 -1.34
C GLY A 173 -15.40 5.46 -1.84
N GLY A 174 -15.82 6.19 -2.89
CA GLY A 174 -15.02 7.28 -3.45
C GLY A 174 -13.88 6.82 -4.36
N MET A 175 -13.96 5.59 -4.90
CA MET A 175 -12.90 4.95 -5.70
C MET A 175 -12.37 5.79 -6.86
N ARG A 176 -13.16 6.74 -7.41
CA ARG A 176 -12.72 7.62 -8.51
C ARG A 176 -11.84 8.78 -8.04
N HIS A 177 -11.81 9.06 -6.74
CA HIS A 177 -11.14 10.22 -6.15
C HIS A 177 -9.93 9.83 -5.31
N VAL A 178 -9.53 8.55 -5.31
CA VAL A 178 -8.36 8.09 -4.54
C VAL A 178 -7.10 8.73 -5.11
N HIS A 179 -6.36 9.42 -4.24
CA HIS A 179 -5.00 9.84 -4.52
C HIS A 179 -4.08 8.64 -4.30
N PHE A 180 -3.79 7.91 -5.37
CA PHE A 180 -3.08 6.63 -5.32
C PHE A 180 -1.58 6.74 -4.93
N LEU A 181 -1.06 7.95 -4.71
CA LEU A 181 0.33 8.17 -4.30
C LEU A 181 0.67 7.47 -2.97
N ALA A 182 -0.24 7.49 -2.00
CA ALA A 182 -0.10 6.84 -0.70
C ALA A 182 0.06 5.33 -0.86
N TRP A 183 -0.70 4.72 -1.78
CA TRP A 183 -0.57 3.29 -2.07
C TRP A 183 0.84 2.93 -2.51
N ASP A 184 1.47 3.75 -3.35
CA ASP A 184 2.82 3.50 -3.84
C ASP A 184 3.90 3.85 -2.82
N LEU A 185 3.84 5.04 -2.21
CA LEU A 185 4.92 5.54 -1.36
C LEU A 185 4.94 4.92 0.04
N VAL A 186 3.80 4.50 0.60
CA VAL A 186 3.78 3.67 1.83
C VAL A 186 4.49 2.35 1.57
N ARG A 187 4.24 1.73 0.40
CA ARG A 187 4.92 0.48 0.01
C ARG A 187 6.39 0.72 -0.30
N PHE A 188 6.76 1.88 -0.85
CA PHE A 188 8.15 2.28 -1.02
C PHE A 188 8.89 2.24 0.32
N VAL A 189 8.36 2.89 1.36
CA VAL A 189 8.95 2.88 2.70
C VAL A 189 9.09 1.45 3.24
N ASN A 190 8.06 0.61 3.07
CA ASN A 190 8.14 -0.80 3.45
C ASN A 190 9.28 -1.55 2.73
N VAL A 191 9.39 -1.39 1.41
CA VAL A 191 10.42 -2.05 0.59
C VAL A 191 11.83 -1.56 0.97
N VAL A 192 12.00 -0.27 1.30
CA VAL A 192 13.28 0.25 1.85
C VAL A 192 13.63 -0.46 3.15
N CYS A 193 12.69 -0.56 4.09
CA CYS A 193 12.92 -1.23 5.38
C CYS A 193 13.29 -2.72 5.20
N LEU A 194 12.61 -3.43 4.29
CA LEU A 194 12.93 -4.81 3.95
C LEU A 194 14.29 -4.93 3.24
N GLY A 195 14.64 -3.98 2.37
CA GLY A 195 15.90 -3.93 1.64
C GLY A 195 17.11 -3.77 2.56
N TYR A 196 16.99 -2.91 3.58
CA TYR A 196 18.00 -2.81 4.64
C TYR A 196 18.14 -4.12 5.41
N ARG A 197 17.03 -4.74 5.81
CA ARG A 197 17.02 -6.03 6.52
C ARG A 197 17.62 -7.18 5.72
N ALA A 198 17.49 -7.12 4.39
CA ALA A 198 18.09 -8.08 3.49
C ALA A 198 19.60 -7.84 3.25
N GLY A 199 20.17 -6.76 3.80
CA GLY A 199 21.56 -6.36 3.55
C GLY A 199 21.77 -5.75 2.15
N TYR A 200 20.70 -5.42 1.42
CA TYR A 200 20.80 -4.79 0.10
C TYR A 200 21.01 -3.29 0.18
N LEU A 201 20.63 -2.66 1.29
CA LEU A 201 20.88 -1.25 1.59
C LEU A 201 21.66 -1.12 2.90
N ASN A 202 22.53 -0.11 2.99
CA ASN A 202 23.07 0.32 4.27
C ASN A 202 22.12 1.31 4.97
N ARG A 203 22.44 1.66 6.23
CA ARG A 203 21.57 2.53 7.06
C ARG A 203 21.39 3.92 6.46
N LYS A 204 22.47 4.52 5.95
CA LYS A 204 22.47 5.86 5.35
C LYS A 204 21.58 5.90 4.11
N GLU A 205 21.63 4.86 3.29
CA GLU A 205 20.74 4.72 2.13
C GLU A 205 19.29 4.58 2.55
N ALA A 206 18.99 3.72 3.52
CA ALA A 206 17.64 3.53 4.01
C ALA A 206 17.03 4.84 4.55
N ASP A 207 17.75 5.55 5.44
CA ASP A 207 17.34 6.84 5.98
C ASP A 207 17.10 7.88 4.87
N SER A 208 18.03 7.96 3.91
CA SER A 208 17.91 8.89 2.77
C SER A 208 16.71 8.57 1.89
N PHE A 209 16.45 7.29 1.61
CA PHE A 209 15.38 6.88 0.69
C PHE A 209 14.01 7.08 1.31
N VAL A 210 13.82 6.75 2.60
CA VAL A 210 12.54 7.07 3.26
C VAL A 210 12.34 8.58 3.39
N GLY A 211 13.42 9.33 3.63
CA GLY A 211 13.40 10.81 3.65
C GLY A 211 12.99 11.41 2.32
N LEU A 212 13.36 10.79 1.20
CA LEU A 212 13.01 11.23 -0.15
C LEU A 212 11.50 11.30 -0.39
N VAL A 213 10.73 10.35 0.16
CA VAL A 213 9.28 10.25 -0.04
C VAL A 213 8.46 10.91 1.04
N ALA A 214 9.11 11.43 2.08
CA ALA A 214 8.43 12.02 3.22
C ALA A 214 7.74 13.36 2.90
N PRO A 215 8.44 14.39 2.36
CA PRO A 215 7.76 15.60 1.89
C PRO A 215 6.69 15.28 0.83
N PRO A 216 6.95 14.33 -0.12
CA PRO A 216 5.95 13.88 -1.06
C PRO A 216 4.70 13.17 -0.51
N LEU A 217 4.65 12.87 0.77
CA LEU A 217 3.44 12.41 1.42
C LEU A 217 2.78 13.57 2.17
N GLN A 218 3.56 14.41 2.85
CA GLN A 218 3.04 15.48 3.70
C GLN A 218 2.23 16.55 2.93
N TRP A 219 2.69 16.95 1.75
CA TRP A 219 2.05 17.93 0.86
C TRP A 219 0.80 17.43 0.10
N ALA A 220 0.63 16.12 -0.09
CA ALA A 220 -0.36 15.50 -0.98
C ALA A 220 -1.62 15.09 -0.22
N TYR A 221 -1.54 15.05 1.11
CA TYR A 221 -2.59 14.64 2.02
C TYR A 221 -2.77 15.68 3.12
N ALA A 222 -4.00 15.83 3.60
CA ALA A 222 -4.34 16.80 4.64
C ALA A 222 -3.88 16.38 6.05
N GLY A 223 -3.48 15.13 6.24
CA GLY A 223 -3.15 14.56 7.54
C GLY A 223 -2.97 13.04 7.49
N TRP A 224 -2.54 12.46 8.63
CA TRP A 224 -2.46 11.00 8.77
C TRP A 224 -3.78 10.27 8.43
N PRO A 225 -4.97 10.73 8.87
CA PRO A 225 -6.21 10.06 8.51
C PRO A 225 -6.45 10.02 7.00
N ASP A 226 -6.18 11.12 6.30
CA ASP A 226 -6.37 11.24 4.85
C ASP A 226 -5.36 10.36 4.08
N LEU A 227 -4.09 10.32 4.51
CA LEU A 227 -3.11 9.39 3.96
C LEU A 227 -3.56 7.93 4.11
N TRP A 228 -4.02 7.54 5.30
CA TRP A 228 -4.44 6.15 5.55
C TRP A 228 -5.72 5.78 4.82
N GLU A 229 -6.68 6.69 4.70
CA GLU A 229 -7.89 6.47 3.90
C GLU A 229 -7.52 6.18 2.44
N ASN A 230 -6.69 7.03 1.83
CA ASN A 230 -6.23 6.82 0.45
C ASN A 230 -5.40 5.55 0.28
N PHE A 231 -4.51 5.25 1.23
CA PHE A 231 -3.74 4.00 1.23
C PHE A 231 -4.66 2.76 1.29
N LEU A 232 -5.66 2.75 2.18
CA LEU A 232 -6.58 1.63 2.37
C LEU A 232 -7.53 1.45 1.18
N LEU A 233 -8.00 2.55 0.57
CA LEU A 233 -8.76 2.49 -0.68
C LEU A 233 -7.90 1.94 -1.83
N GLY A 234 -6.64 2.37 -1.94
CA GLY A 234 -5.69 1.80 -2.90
C GLY A 234 -5.41 0.32 -2.67
N ARG A 235 -5.27 -0.11 -1.41
CA ARG A 235 -5.14 -1.52 -1.04
C ARG A 235 -6.34 -2.33 -1.52
N ARG A 236 -7.56 -1.86 -1.19
CA ARG A 236 -8.80 -2.50 -1.63
C ARG A 236 -8.85 -2.58 -3.15
N PHE A 237 -8.55 -1.48 -3.84
CA PHE A 237 -8.53 -1.45 -5.30
C PHE A 237 -7.65 -2.56 -5.90
N TRP A 238 -6.46 -2.76 -5.33
CA TRP A 238 -5.48 -3.71 -5.86
C TRP A 238 -5.66 -5.16 -5.37
N PHE A 239 -6.18 -5.37 -4.16
CA PHE A 239 -6.23 -6.69 -3.49
C PHE A 239 -7.64 -7.26 -3.28
N ALA A 240 -8.73 -6.55 -3.61
CA ALA A 240 -10.09 -6.94 -3.23
C ALA A 240 -10.56 -8.34 -3.65
N ASN A 241 -9.98 -8.92 -4.71
CA ASN A 241 -10.37 -10.26 -5.20
C ASN A 241 -9.33 -11.36 -4.87
N ARG A 242 -8.38 -11.10 -3.95
CA ARG A 242 -7.30 -12.04 -3.59
C ARG A 242 -7.49 -12.71 -2.23
N ASP A 243 -8.72 -12.78 -1.71
CA ASP A 243 -8.99 -13.23 -0.34
C ASP A 243 -8.17 -12.47 0.73
N ASP A 244 -7.95 -11.17 0.50
CA ASP A 244 -7.16 -10.28 1.35
C ASP A 244 -8.04 -9.50 2.35
N SER A 245 -9.27 -9.96 2.56
CA SER A 245 -10.28 -9.26 3.37
C SER A 245 -9.82 -9.09 4.82
N GLU A 246 -9.25 -10.14 5.41
CA GLU A 246 -8.72 -10.14 6.78
C GLU A 246 -7.52 -9.20 6.93
N VAL A 247 -6.58 -9.22 5.98
CA VAL A 247 -5.40 -8.33 6.03
C VAL A 247 -5.84 -6.88 5.82
N THR A 248 -6.78 -6.62 4.91
CA THR A 248 -7.32 -5.28 4.71
C THR A 248 -8.06 -4.76 5.95
N ALA A 249 -8.81 -5.62 6.64
CA ALA A 249 -9.43 -5.29 7.91
C ALA A 249 -8.37 -4.96 8.98
N LEU A 250 -7.38 -5.84 9.15
CA LEU A 250 -6.26 -5.63 10.07
C LEU A 250 -5.55 -4.29 9.81
N PHE A 251 -5.20 -3.97 8.57
CA PHE A 251 -4.57 -2.69 8.22
C PHE A 251 -5.45 -1.48 8.56
N SER A 252 -6.77 -1.59 8.38
CA SER A 252 -7.72 -0.53 8.78
C SER A 252 -7.70 -0.29 10.30
N HIS A 253 -7.60 -1.37 11.08
CA HIS A 253 -7.50 -1.29 12.54
C HIS A 253 -6.11 -0.80 13.01
N LEU A 254 -5.03 -1.23 12.35
CA LEU A 254 -3.68 -0.73 12.63
C LEU A 254 -3.56 0.77 12.32
N ALA A 255 -4.16 1.26 11.24
CA ALA A 255 -4.22 2.70 10.93
C ALA A 255 -4.91 3.48 12.06
N THR A 256 -6.02 2.93 12.56
CA THR A 256 -6.76 3.52 13.69
C THR A 256 -5.90 3.56 14.96
N LEU A 257 -5.20 2.46 15.29
CA LEU A 257 -4.27 2.42 16.42
C LEU A 257 -3.15 3.45 16.28
N ALA A 258 -2.51 3.50 15.11
CA ALA A 258 -1.39 4.40 14.85
C ALA A 258 -1.77 5.88 15.07
N VAL A 259 -3.00 6.27 14.71
CA VAL A 259 -3.52 7.64 14.82
C VAL A 259 -4.06 7.96 16.22
N ARG A 260 -4.69 7.00 16.91
CA ARG A 260 -5.46 7.28 18.13
C ARG A 260 -4.74 6.95 19.43
N THR A 261 -3.83 5.98 19.43
CA THR A 261 -3.16 5.53 20.66
C THR A 261 -2.05 6.51 21.07
N PRO A 262 -1.94 6.93 22.35
CA PRO A 262 -0.96 7.95 22.80
C PRO A 262 0.52 7.72 22.45
N GLY A 263 0.95 6.48 22.18
CA GLY A 263 2.31 6.16 21.69
C GLY A 263 2.31 5.54 20.29
N GLY A 264 1.20 5.65 19.55
CA GLY A 264 1.13 5.29 18.14
C GLY A 264 1.90 6.29 17.28
N PRO A 265 2.54 5.87 16.18
CA PRO A 265 3.43 6.73 15.41
C PRO A 265 2.75 7.97 14.87
N CYS A 266 1.56 7.84 14.29
CA CYS A 266 0.80 8.97 13.75
C CYS A 266 0.18 9.87 14.83
N LYS A 267 0.11 9.40 16.09
CA LYS A 267 -0.32 10.22 17.23
C LYS A 267 0.82 11.06 17.79
N VAL A 268 2.03 10.49 17.84
CA VAL A 268 3.22 11.15 18.39
C VAL A 268 3.88 12.07 17.36
N LEU A 269 4.04 11.59 16.13
CA LEU A 269 4.64 12.33 15.02
C LEU A 269 3.57 13.22 14.39
N LYS A 270 3.60 14.51 14.68
CA LYS A 270 2.60 15.45 14.13
C LYS A 270 2.73 15.51 12.61
N TRP A 271 1.59 15.61 11.93
CA TRP A 271 1.57 15.64 10.46
C TRP A 271 2.45 16.76 9.90
N ASP A 272 2.38 17.95 10.49
CA ASP A 272 3.08 19.18 10.13
C ASP A 272 4.51 19.29 10.69
N THR A 273 5.12 18.17 11.08
CA THR A 273 6.53 18.15 11.50
C THR A 273 7.39 18.68 10.34
N PRO A 274 8.25 19.70 10.56
CA PRO A 274 9.14 20.19 9.51
C PRO A 274 10.04 19.08 8.97
N LEU A 275 10.03 18.90 7.66
CA LEU A 275 10.83 17.89 6.96
C LEU A 275 11.97 18.58 6.21
N ALA A 276 13.12 17.90 6.11
CA ALA A 276 14.16 18.31 5.17
C ALA A 276 13.66 18.10 3.74
N ASP A 277 14.12 18.93 2.82
CA ASP A 277 13.90 18.70 1.39
C ASP A 277 14.48 17.33 1.04
N GLY A 278 13.67 16.47 0.42
CA GLY A 278 14.09 15.13 0.03
C GLY A 278 15.25 15.22 -0.95
N ASP A 279 16.44 14.74 -0.56
CA ASP A 279 17.63 14.74 -1.43
C ASP A 279 17.65 13.48 -2.31
N PRO A 280 17.42 13.60 -3.63
CA PRO A 280 17.44 12.45 -4.53
C PRO A 280 18.85 11.95 -4.84
N ALA A 281 19.91 12.69 -4.47
CA ALA A 281 21.27 12.40 -4.91
C ALA A 281 21.73 10.99 -4.52
N ALA A 282 21.45 10.55 -3.29
CA ALA A 282 21.79 9.21 -2.84
C ALA A 282 21.02 8.13 -3.62
N PHE A 283 19.72 8.36 -3.87
CA PHE A 283 18.90 7.41 -4.63
C PHE A 283 19.34 7.33 -6.09
N ILE A 284 19.58 8.47 -6.73
CA ILE A 284 20.07 8.56 -8.11
C ILE A 284 21.43 7.87 -8.21
N ALA A 285 22.35 8.12 -7.26
CA ALA A 285 23.67 7.50 -7.24
C ALA A 285 23.58 5.98 -7.13
N ALA A 286 22.78 5.46 -6.19
CA ALA A 286 22.56 4.02 -6.03
C ALA A 286 21.92 3.41 -7.28
N TYR A 287 20.93 4.08 -7.88
CA TYR A 287 20.23 3.58 -9.06
C TYR A 287 21.13 3.49 -10.32
N ARG A 288 22.29 4.15 -10.34
CA ARG A 288 23.24 4.02 -11.46
C ARG A 288 23.77 2.59 -11.63
N GLU A 289 23.71 1.78 -10.59
CA GLU A 289 24.11 0.36 -10.56
C GLU A 289 23.11 -0.58 -11.26
N VAL A 290 21.87 -0.12 -11.49
CA VAL A 290 20.80 -0.95 -12.09
C VAL A 290 20.94 -0.93 -13.62
N PRO A 291 20.90 -2.10 -14.30
CA PRO A 291 20.79 -2.15 -15.76
C PRO A 291 19.55 -1.37 -16.21
N ARG A 292 19.79 -0.30 -16.95
CA ARG A 292 18.77 0.69 -17.26
C ARG A 292 18.02 0.17 -18.47
N LEU A 293 16.73 -0.07 -18.36
CA LEU A 293 15.88 -0.38 -19.50
C LEU A 293 14.59 0.43 -19.34
N ASP A 294 14.18 1.14 -20.38
CA ASP A 294 12.90 1.81 -20.47
C ASP A 294 11.80 0.79 -20.79
N GLU A 295 10.58 1.28 -21.00
CA GLU A 295 9.42 0.45 -21.35
C GLU A 295 9.57 -0.34 -22.67
N ASN A 296 10.57 -0.01 -23.48
CA ASN A 296 10.92 -0.68 -24.74
C ASN A 296 12.21 -1.51 -24.65
N GLY A 297 12.77 -1.68 -23.43
CA GLY A 297 14.02 -2.40 -23.26
C GLY A 297 15.27 -1.59 -23.63
N GLN A 298 15.23 -0.26 -23.64
CA GLN A 298 16.36 0.61 -23.99
C GLN A 298 17.03 1.26 -22.78
N PRO A 299 18.37 1.44 -22.76
CA PRO A 299 19.08 2.17 -21.71
C PRO A 299 18.48 3.53 -21.32
N LEU A 300 17.92 3.64 -20.12
CA LEU A 300 17.56 4.94 -19.53
C LEU A 300 18.84 5.73 -19.18
N SER A 301 18.89 7.03 -19.48
CA SER A 301 20.03 7.86 -19.06
C SER A 301 19.96 8.22 -17.57
N ALA A 302 21.08 8.69 -16.99
CA ALA A 302 21.10 9.07 -15.57
C ALA A 302 20.24 10.33 -15.34
N GLU A 303 20.20 11.18 -16.36
CA GLU A 303 19.41 12.40 -16.45
C GLU A 303 17.91 12.08 -16.50
N ALA A 304 17.51 11.05 -17.25
CA ALA A 304 16.12 10.61 -17.31
C ALA A 304 15.62 10.09 -15.96
N VAL A 305 16.45 9.29 -15.26
CA VAL A 305 16.15 8.81 -13.91
C VAL A 305 16.04 10.00 -12.94
N ALA A 306 17.00 10.92 -12.98
CA ALA A 306 16.99 12.11 -12.13
C ALA A 306 15.75 12.96 -12.37
N SER A 307 15.38 13.20 -13.63
CA SER A 307 14.19 13.96 -14.00
C SER A 307 12.91 13.29 -13.49
N ALA A 308 12.77 11.97 -13.65
CA ALA A 308 11.59 11.25 -13.21
C ALA A 308 11.44 11.24 -11.68
N VAL A 309 12.55 11.18 -10.94
CA VAL A 309 12.56 11.31 -9.48
C VAL A 309 12.19 12.74 -9.07
N LEU A 310 12.78 13.75 -9.71
CA LEU A 310 12.52 15.16 -9.44
C LEU A 310 11.06 15.55 -9.68
N ASP A 311 10.42 15.01 -10.73
CA ASP A 311 9.00 15.24 -11.03
C ASP A 311 8.07 14.76 -9.89
N VAL A 312 8.52 13.79 -9.08
CA VAL A 312 7.73 13.25 -7.98
C VAL A 312 7.97 14.01 -6.68
N ILE A 313 9.21 14.44 -6.42
CA ILE A 313 9.58 14.99 -5.11
C ILE A 313 9.39 16.50 -4.98
N ARG A 314 9.14 17.20 -6.10
CA ARG A 314 9.04 18.67 -6.15
C ARG A 314 7.61 19.18 -6.00
N PRO A 315 7.35 20.21 -5.14
CA PRO A 315 6.07 20.93 -4.97
C PRO A 315 5.25 21.10 -6.27
N PRO A 316 3.92 20.84 -6.30
CA PRO A 316 3.15 21.01 -7.52
C PRO A 316 3.17 22.51 -7.82
N GLY A 317 3.60 22.88 -9.02
CA GLY A 317 3.79 24.29 -9.40
C GLY A 317 5.18 24.88 -9.10
N SER A 318 6.12 24.10 -8.60
CA SER A 318 7.54 24.51 -8.60
C SER A 318 8.11 24.44 -10.03
N ALA A 319 8.85 25.48 -10.44
CA ALA A 319 9.40 25.55 -11.79
C ALA A 319 10.41 24.41 -12.03
N ARG A 320 10.40 23.85 -13.25
CA ARG A 320 11.50 23.03 -13.75
C ARG A 320 12.70 23.95 -14.00
N VAL A 321 13.55 24.13 -12.98
CA VAL A 321 14.91 24.69 -13.15
C VAL A 321 15.73 23.76 -14.02
#